data_AF-A0A7K2PF47-F1
#
_entry.id   AF-A0A7K2PF47-F1
#
_cell.length_a   1.000
_cell.length_b   1.000
_cell.length_c   1.000
_cell.angle_alpha   90.00
_cell.angle_beta   90.00
_cell.angle_gamma   90.00
#
_symmetry.space_group_name_H-M   'P 1'
#
loop_
_entity.id
_entity.type
_entity.pdbx_description
1 polymer ?
#
loop_
_entity_poly.entity_id
_entity_poly.type
_entity_poly.pdbx_seq_one_letter_code
_entity_poly.pdbx_strand_id
1 'polypeptide(L)'
;MDTTDTSYTSGHLEEALDRVHASGPEREGWLSNHAPMVVEALTAHGRAGSVHRWLDLYQDKLEDFPDRIAPVTDDNWPSALGDPRRMADWTDYFSRSLAERPWKSVLAEWWPRLLPGLYGGATHTVIRVGHAVRALEAHANAPRLTELAHALGYWAARHQPVTGLVELPGAPTAADSLEVVPAIEPGHVGFRNRLAAVRRLPGWAHDVTDPDTAKERLTELVRAATHRYATHGHGEPTMLVHAATAPNAVLRTLDSLPRDQWVPSLHAAWTASAAVTSMYAPPAPVAYVPPARLTAEEVVERALAHGDEHVIKLTDTALDIGDEQALAAALRSVELSEPLT
;
A
#
# COMPACT_ATOMS: atom_id res chain seq x y z
N MET A 1 -28.91 -21.03 -23.79
CA MET A 1 -28.80 -21.36 -22.36
C MET A 1 -27.33 -21.35 -22.07
N ASP A 2 -26.82 -20.18 -21.68
CA ASP A 2 -25.50 -20.04 -21.07
C ASP A 2 -25.51 -18.71 -20.30
N THR A 3 -25.92 -18.80 -19.04
CA THR A 3 -26.09 -17.69 -18.10
C THR A 3 -25.72 -18.21 -16.72
N THR A 4 -24.48 -18.65 -16.53
CA THR A 4 -23.96 -18.99 -15.19
C THR A 4 -22.43 -19.05 -15.24
N ASP A 5 -21.73 -17.93 -14.98
CA ASP A 5 -20.49 -17.99 -14.17
C ASP A 5 -19.94 -16.64 -13.65
N THR A 6 -20.68 -15.53 -13.74
CA THR A 6 -20.26 -14.25 -13.13
C THR A 6 -20.81 -14.02 -11.72
N SER A 7 -21.75 -14.86 -11.27
CA SER A 7 -22.41 -14.73 -9.96
C SER A 7 -21.68 -15.43 -8.82
N TYR A 8 -20.82 -16.43 -9.09
CA TYR A 8 -20.10 -17.16 -8.03
C TYR A 8 -18.80 -16.46 -7.60
N THR A 9 -18.19 -15.67 -8.47
CA THR A 9 -16.94 -14.95 -8.18
C THR A 9 -17.16 -13.68 -7.35
N SER A 10 -18.34 -13.04 -7.45
CA SER A 10 -18.64 -11.78 -6.75
C SER A 10 -19.04 -11.93 -5.27
N GLY A 11 -18.93 -13.14 -4.69
CA GLY A 11 -19.20 -13.38 -3.26
C GLY A 11 -17.95 -13.70 -2.44
N HIS A 12 -16.92 -14.27 -3.06
CA HIS A 12 -15.73 -14.74 -2.34
C HIS A 12 -14.95 -13.60 -1.66
N LEU A 13 -14.84 -12.45 -2.34
CA LEU A 13 -14.17 -11.29 -1.75
C LEU A 13 -15.01 -10.71 -0.60
N GLU A 14 -16.32 -10.62 -0.77
CA GLU A 14 -17.25 -10.10 0.23
C GLU A 14 -17.24 -10.98 1.49
N GLU A 15 -17.35 -12.30 1.35
CA GLU A 15 -17.25 -13.25 2.45
C GLU A 15 -15.88 -13.19 3.14
N ALA A 16 -14.80 -13.00 2.36
CA ALA A 16 -13.46 -12.83 2.90
C ALA A 16 -13.29 -11.51 3.65
N LEU A 17 -13.84 -10.41 3.14
CA LEU A 17 -13.83 -9.11 3.79
C LEU A 17 -14.63 -9.17 5.10
N ASP A 18 -15.82 -9.78 5.11
CA ASP A 18 -16.62 -9.96 6.33
C ASP A 18 -15.83 -10.73 7.41
N ARG A 19 -15.08 -11.79 7.03
CA ARG A 19 -14.17 -12.50 7.96
C ARG A 19 -13.06 -11.59 8.48
N VAL A 20 -12.42 -10.82 7.60
CA VAL A 20 -11.29 -9.94 7.94
C VAL A 20 -11.74 -8.76 8.82
N HIS A 21 -12.96 -8.25 8.64
CA HIS A 21 -13.51 -7.12 9.41
C HIS A 21 -13.82 -7.47 10.86
N ALA A 22 -13.88 -8.76 11.20
CA ALA A 22 -13.95 -9.22 12.58
C ALA A 22 -12.62 -9.03 13.34
N SER A 23 -11.51 -8.72 12.65
CA SER A 23 -10.18 -8.58 13.23
C SER A 23 -9.68 -7.13 13.17
N GLY A 24 -8.77 -6.79 14.09
CA GLY A 24 -8.09 -5.51 14.14
C GLY A 24 -7.17 -5.26 12.93
N PRO A 25 -6.76 -3.99 12.72
CA PRO A 25 -5.86 -3.64 11.63
C PRO A 25 -4.39 -4.01 11.91
N GLU A 26 -4.07 -4.55 13.09
CA GLU A 26 -2.71 -4.88 13.51
C GLU A 26 -2.66 -6.11 14.40
N ARG A 27 -1.47 -6.70 14.51
CA ARG A 27 -1.05 -7.70 15.49
C ARG A 27 0.17 -7.21 16.28
N GLU A 28 0.37 -7.73 17.48
CA GLU A 28 1.44 -7.34 18.41
C GLU A 28 1.52 -5.82 18.65
N GLY A 29 0.44 -5.07 18.43
CA GLY A 29 0.35 -3.62 18.60
C GLY A 29 1.04 -2.75 17.53
N TRP A 30 1.71 -3.34 16.53
CA TRP A 30 2.43 -2.57 15.49
C TRP A 30 2.54 -3.22 14.12
N LEU A 31 2.30 -4.52 13.99
CA LEU A 31 2.46 -5.24 12.72
C LEU A 31 1.13 -5.24 11.97
N SER A 32 1.08 -4.65 10.77
CA SER A 32 -0.17 -4.48 10.04
C SER A 32 -0.84 -5.80 9.67
N ASN A 33 -2.17 -5.88 9.82
CA ASN A 33 -2.97 -6.93 9.24
C ASN A 33 -2.98 -6.77 7.71
N HIS A 34 -2.42 -7.76 7.01
CA HIS A 34 -2.25 -7.72 5.57
C HIS A 34 -3.43 -8.30 4.78
N ALA A 35 -4.29 -9.07 5.46
CA ALA A 35 -5.37 -9.83 4.85
C ALA A 35 -6.24 -9.03 3.86
N PRO A 36 -6.75 -7.82 4.16
CA PRO A 36 -7.67 -7.13 3.24
C PRO A 36 -7.02 -6.79 1.91
N MET A 37 -5.72 -6.47 1.90
CA MET A 37 -4.97 -6.17 0.67
C MET A 37 -4.70 -7.45 -0.13
N VAL A 38 -4.41 -8.56 0.55
CA VAL A 38 -4.11 -9.84 -0.11
C VAL A 38 -5.36 -10.46 -0.73
N VAL A 39 -6.48 -10.51 0.00
CA VAL A 39 -7.73 -11.11 -0.52
C VAL A 39 -8.27 -10.32 -1.72
N GLU A 40 -8.13 -8.99 -1.69
CA GLU A 40 -8.48 -8.12 -2.80
C GLU A 40 -7.55 -8.37 -4.01
N ALA A 41 -6.23 -8.41 -3.79
CA ALA A 41 -5.26 -8.68 -4.86
C ALA A 41 -5.48 -10.04 -5.53
N LEU A 42 -5.68 -11.10 -4.74
CA LEU A 42 -5.95 -12.43 -5.28
C LEU A 42 -7.25 -12.47 -6.09
N THR A 43 -8.30 -11.80 -5.61
CA THR A 43 -9.58 -11.71 -6.33
C THR A 43 -9.42 -10.94 -7.64
N ALA A 44 -8.72 -9.80 -7.63
CA ALA A 44 -8.47 -8.97 -8.81
C ALA A 44 -7.73 -9.73 -9.92
N HIS A 45 -6.89 -10.70 -9.55
CA HIS A 45 -6.14 -11.58 -10.48
C HIS A 45 -6.81 -12.94 -10.70
N GLY A 46 -8.12 -13.06 -10.50
CA GLY A 46 -8.89 -14.27 -10.83
C GLY A 46 -8.61 -15.47 -9.92
N ARG A 47 -7.99 -15.26 -8.75
CA ARG A 47 -7.67 -16.30 -7.77
C ARG A 47 -8.65 -16.33 -6.58
N ALA A 48 -9.88 -15.86 -6.79
CA ALA A 48 -10.96 -15.82 -5.79
C ALA A 48 -11.17 -17.17 -5.07
N GLY A 49 -11.10 -18.30 -5.80
CA GLY A 49 -11.25 -19.64 -5.22
C GLY A 49 -10.14 -20.07 -4.24
N SER A 50 -9.03 -19.32 -4.16
CA SER A 50 -7.93 -19.59 -3.20
C SER A 50 -7.95 -18.67 -1.98
N VAL A 51 -8.82 -17.65 -1.97
CA VAL A 51 -8.85 -16.60 -0.93
C VAL A 51 -9.10 -17.17 0.46
N HIS A 52 -10.12 -18.03 0.62
CA HIS A 52 -10.43 -18.59 1.94
C HIS A 52 -9.35 -19.53 2.46
N ARG A 53 -8.74 -20.33 1.57
CA ARG A 53 -7.61 -21.19 1.94
C ARG A 53 -6.42 -20.35 2.40
N TRP A 54 -6.12 -19.24 1.72
CA TRP A 54 -5.06 -18.33 2.13
C TRP A 54 -5.38 -17.68 3.49
N LEU A 55 -6.62 -17.24 3.71
CA LEU A 55 -7.07 -16.70 4.99
C LEU A 55 -6.93 -17.72 6.14
N ASP A 56 -7.22 -19.00 5.88
CA ASP A 56 -7.07 -20.05 6.89
C ASP A 56 -5.59 -20.25 7.28
N LEU A 57 -4.63 -20.03 6.37
CA LEU A 57 -3.19 -20.03 6.70
C LEU A 57 -2.77 -18.75 7.45
N TYR A 58 -3.42 -17.63 7.14
CA TYR A 58 -3.09 -16.33 7.74
C TYR A 58 -3.74 -16.11 9.12
N GLN A 59 -4.68 -16.97 9.55
CA GLN A 59 -5.53 -16.73 10.72
C GLN A 59 -4.75 -16.47 12.02
N ASP A 60 -3.59 -17.12 12.22
CA ASP A 60 -2.76 -16.96 13.42
C ASP A 60 -2.09 -15.57 13.51
N LYS A 61 -2.10 -14.81 12.42
CA LYS A 61 -1.64 -13.41 12.36
C LYS A 61 -2.77 -12.41 12.59
N LEU A 62 -4.01 -12.85 12.82
CA LEU A 62 -5.15 -11.98 13.08
C LEU A 62 -5.36 -11.81 14.60
N GLU A 63 -5.50 -10.57 15.04
CA GLU A 63 -5.83 -10.23 16.42
C GLU A 63 -7.16 -9.49 16.49
N ASP A 64 -7.76 -9.47 17.68
CA ASP A 64 -9.02 -8.80 17.95
C ASP A 64 -8.92 -7.28 17.71
N PHE A 65 -10.07 -6.67 17.43
CA PHE A 65 -10.15 -5.24 17.29
C PHE A 65 -9.82 -4.54 18.62
N PRO A 66 -9.02 -3.45 18.63
CA PRO A 66 -8.80 -2.69 19.86
C PRO A 66 -10.10 -2.09 20.41
N ASP A 67 -10.14 -1.89 21.73
CA ASP A 67 -11.29 -1.26 22.39
C ASP A 67 -11.55 0.18 21.90
N ARG A 68 -12.82 0.56 21.91
CA ARG A 68 -13.25 1.95 21.73
C ARG A 68 -12.87 2.77 22.96
N ILE A 69 -12.44 4.00 22.75
CA ILE A 69 -12.05 4.90 23.85
C ILE A 69 -13.03 6.06 23.96
N ALA A 70 -13.20 6.79 22.86
CA ALA A 70 -14.11 7.93 22.81
C ALA A 70 -14.49 8.23 21.36
N PRO A 71 -15.74 8.60 21.05
CA PRO A 71 -16.15 8.93 19.69
C PRO A 71 -15.28 10.01 19.03
N VAL A 72 -14.82 9.75 17.81
CA VAL A 72 -14.32 10.80 16.91
C VAL A 72 -15.52 11.49 16.24
N THR A 73 -15.49 12.82 16.16
CA THR A 73 -16.53 13.70 15.62
C THR A 73 -15.92 14.78 14.73
N ASP A 74 -16.75 15.46 13.92
CA ASP A 74 -16.32 16.56 13.06
C ASP A 74 -15.67 17.72 13.83
N ASP A 75 -16.04 17.89 15.11
CA ASP A 75 -15.49 18.93 15.98
C ASP A 75 -14.15 18.53 16.64
N ASN A 76 -13.90 17.24 16.86
CA ASN A 76 -12.77 16.77 17.68
C ASN A 76 -11.68 16.02 16.90
N TRP A 77 -11.92 15.69 15.63
CA TRP A 77 -11.03 14.85 14.84
C TRP A 77 -9.56 15.33 14.79
N PRO A 78 -9.23 16.64 14.77
CA PRO A 78 -7.83 17.07 14.71
C PRO A 78 -7.02 16.60 15.93
N SER A 79 -7.67 16.50 17.10
CA SER A 79 -7.04 16.06 18.34
C SER A 79 -6.86 14.53 18.42
N ALA A 80 -7.63 13.78 17.63
CA ALA A 80 -7.57 12.31 17.59
C ALA A 80 -6.63 11.79 16.49
N LEU A 81 -6.20 12.65 15.56
CA LEU A 81 -5.40 12.25 14.41
C LEU A 81 -4.00 11.81 14.85
N GLY A 82 -3.57 10.64 14.39
CA GLY A 82 -2.27 10.06 14.72
C GLY A 82 -2.17 9.47 16.12
N ASP A 83 -3.30 9.26 16.83
CA ASP A 83 -3.33 8.50 18.08
C ASP A 83 -3.63 7.01 17.81
N PRO A 84 -2.64 6.10 17.96
CA PRO A 84 -2.78 4.65 17.84
C PRO A 84 -3.96 4.03 18.54
N ARG A 85 -4.33 4.58 19.70
CA ARG A 85 -5.30 3.98 20.59
C ARG A 85 -6.73 4.21 20.10
N ARG A 86 -6.91 5.13 19.15
CA ARG A 86 -8.22 5.58 18.64
C ARG A 86 -8.65 4.83 17.37
N MET A 87 -8.04 3.69 17.05
CA MET A 87 -8.33 2.92 15.82
C MET A 87 -9.82 2.59 15.67
N ALA A 88 -10.44 2.00 16.70
CA ALA A 88 -11.87 1.68 16.66
C ALA A 88 -12.75 2.92 16.55
N ASP A 89 -12.38 4.00 17.24
CA ASP A 89 -13.13 5.26 17.20
C ASP A 89 -13.08 5.90 15.80
N TRP A 90 -11.93 5.82 15.13
CA TRP A 90 -11.74 6.27 13.76
C TRP A 90 -12.49 5.41 12.75
N THR A 91 -12.43 4.07 12.88
CA THR A 91 -13.22 3.16 12.04
C THR A 91 -14.71 3.44 12.18
N ASP A 92 -15.22 3.59 13.41
CA ASP A 92 -16.62 3.95 13.66
C ASP A 92 -17.00 5.30 13.04
N TYR A 93 -16.10 6.30 13.08
CA TYR A 93 -16.32 7.59 12.43
C TYR A 93 -16.50 7.45 10.92
N PHE A 94 -15.57 6.77 10.25
CA PHE A 94 -15.67 6.58 8.80
C PHE A 94 -16.84 5.68 8.39
N SER A 95 -17.20 4.68 9.20
CA SER A 95 -18.38 3.85 8.97
C SER A 95 -19.66 4.69 8.95
N ARG A 96 -19.81 5.64 9.89
CA ARG A 96 -20.94 6.60 9.88
C ARG A 96 -20.89 7.50 8.65
N SER A 97 -19.74 8.11 8.35
CA SER A 97 -19.60 9.01 7.21
C SER A 97 -19.92 8.34 5.88
N LEU A 98 -19.49 7.08 5.68
CA LEU A 98 -19.70 6.31 4.46
C LEU A 98 -21.13 5.74 4.33
N ALA A 99 -21.85 5.59 5.45
CA ALA A 99 -23.28 5.26 5.43
C ALA A 99 -24.15 6.45 4.97
N GLU A 100 -23.69 7.68 5.20
CA GLU A 100 -24.46 8.90 4.94
C GLU A 100 -24.09 9.60 3.62
N ARG A 101 -22.87 9.38 3.11
CA ARG A 101 -22.32 10.13 1.99
C ARG A 101 -21.70 9.22 0.92
N PRO A 102 -21.68 9.64 -0.35
CA PRO A 102 -20.95 8.94 -1.39
C PRO A 102 -19.47 8.77 -1.02
N TRP A 103 -18.94 7.56 -1.21
CA TRP A 103 -17.58 7.23 -0.79
C TRP A 103 -16.50 8.11 -1.43
N LYS A 104 -16.64 8.48 -2.71
CA LYS A 104 -15.73 9.41 -3.40
C LYS A 104 -15.71 10.79 -2.73
N SER A 105 -16.84 11.24 -2.19
CA SER A 105 -16.92 12.52 -1.47
C SER A 105 -16.23 12.47 -0.11
N VAL A 106 -16.33 11.34 0.61
CA VAL A 106 -15.61 11.14 1.88
C VAL A 106 -14.10 11.04 1.61
N LEU A 107 -13.71 10.27 0.60
CA LEU A 107 -12.32 10.14 0.16
C LEU A 107 -11.73 11.50 -0.24
N ALA A 108 -12.40 12.26 -1.10
CA ALA A 108 -11.95 13.58 -1.54
C ALA A 108 -11.75 14.58 -0.38
N GLU A 109 -12.57 14.49 0.67
CA GLU A 109 -12.44 15.35 1.85
C GLU A 109 -11.24 14.95 2.72
N TRP A 110 -11.06 13.64 2.93
CA TRP A 110 -10.08 13.13 3.88
C TRP A 110 -8.69 12.91 3.29
N TRP A 111 -8.60 12.67 1.99
CA TRP A 111 -7.33 12.47 1.30
C TRP A 111 -6.31 13.58 1.60
N PRO A 112 -6.58 14.89 1.39
CA PRO A 112 -5.61 15.93 1.70
C PRO A 112 -5.29 16.07 3.20
N ARG A 113 -6.19 15.62 4.09
CA ARG A 113 -5.96 15.64 5.55
C ARG A 113 -5.03 14.52 6.00
N LEU A 114 -5.09 13.37 5.34
CA LEU A 114 -4.33 12.16 5.69
C LEU A 114 -3.01 12.04 4.92
N LEU A 115 -2.95 12.61 3.71
CA LEU A 115 -1.78 12.58 2.83
C LEU A 115 -0.47 13.01 3.51
N PRO A 116 -0.43 14.06 4.37
CA PRO A 116 0.79 14.43 5.07
C PRO A 116 1.37 13.34 5.96
N GLY A 117 0.53 12.42 6.48
CA GLY A 117 0.93 11.32 7.35
C GLY A 117 0.86 9.94 6.72
N LEU A 118 0.89 9.86 5.38
CA LEU A 118 0.92 8.63 4.57
C LEU A 118 1.98 7.62 5.02
N TYR A 119 3.09 8.09 5.61
CA TYR A 119 4.24 7.27 5.99
C TYR A 119 3.99 6.35 7.19
N GLY A 120 2.93 6.63 7.97
CA GLY A 120 2.54 5.85 9.13
C GLY A 120 2.24 4.39 8.83
N GLY A 121 2.44 3.51 9.82
CA GLY A 121 2.18 2.07 9.67
C GLY A 121 3.00 1.40 8.57
N ALA A 122 4.22 1.91 8.30
CA ALA A 122 5.02 1.48 7.15
C ALA A 122 4.23 1.57 5.83
N THR A 123 3.53 2.68 5.60
CA THR A 123 2.68 2.95 4.43
C THR A 123 1.51 1.97 4.20
N HIS A 124 1.30 0.98 5.07
CA HIS A 124 0.16 0.06 4.97
C HIS A 124 -1.19 0.76 4.96
N THR A 125 -1.27 1.93 5.61
CA THR A 125 -2.45 2.77 5.66
C THR A 125 -2.94 3.16 4.27
N VAL A 126 -2.11 3.84 3.47
CA VAL A 126 -2.46 4.23 2.10
C VAL A 126 -2.56 3.01 1.17
N ILE A 127 -1.74 1.98 1.39
CA ILE A 127 -1.80 0.74 0.59
C ILE A 127 -3.19 0.11 0.74
N ARG A 128 -3.66 -0.06 1.98
CA ARG A 128 -5.00 -0.59 2.28
C ARG A 128 -6.10 0.26 1.64
N VAL A 129 -5.99 1.59 1.66
CA VAL A 129 -6.94 2.47 0.96
C VAL A 129 -6.92 2.25 -0.54
N GLY A 130 -5.74 2.14 -1.18
CA GLY A 130 -5.65 1.90 -2.62
C GLY A 130 -6.31 0.58 -3.05
N HIS A 131 -6.16 -0.48 -2.26
CA HIS A 131 -6.87 -1.76 -2.50
C HIS A 131 -8.39 -1.60 -2.31
N ALA A 132 -8.84 -0.91 -1.25
CA ALA A 132 -10.26 -0.66 -1.01
C ALA A 132 -10.90 0.17 -2.14
N VAL A 133 -10.20 1.19 -2.64
CA VAL A 133 -10.65 2.03 -3.77
C VAL A 133 -10.74 1.21 -5.06
N ARG A 134 -9.73 0.39 -5.38
CA ARG A 134 -9.78 -0.50 -6.55
C ARG A 134 -10.98 -1.45 -6.49
N ALA A 135 -11.25 -2.04 -5.33
CA ALA A 135 -12.42 -2.89 -5.11
C ALA A 135 -13.73 -2.11 -5.30
N LEU A 136 -13.85 -0.89 -4.77
CA LEU A 136 -15.05 -0.06 -4.91
C LEU A 136 -15.31 0.41 -6.34
N GLU A 137 -14.27 0.76 -7.11
CA GLU A 137 -14.41 1.11 -8.52
C GLU A 137 -14.85 -0.09 -9.36
N ALA A 138 -14.36 -1.30 -9.04
CA ALA A 138 -14.80 -2.51 -9.72
C ALA A 138 -16.28 -2.82 -9.47
N HIS A 139 -16.72 -2.72 -8.21
CA HIS A 139 -18.13 -2.85 -7.84
C HIS A 139 -18.36 -2.35 -6.41
N ALA A 140 -19.12 -1.27 -6.24
CA ALA A 140 -19.42 -0.74 -4.91
C ALA A 140 -20.53 -1.55 -4.21
N ASN A 141 -20.24 -2.05 -3.00
CA ASN A 141 -21.19 -2.76 -2.14
C ASN A 141 -20.83 -2.56 -0.65
N ALA A 142 -21.66 -3.09 0.26
CA ALA A 142 -21.53 -2.85 1.70
C ALA A 142 -20.21 -3.39 2.32
N PRO A 143 -19.75 -4.62 2.04
CA PRO A 143 -18.45 -5.09 2.55
C PRO A 143 -17.28 -4.23 2.06
N ARG A 144 -17.26 -3.82 0.78
CA ARG A 144 -16.18 -2.97 0.26
C ARG A 144 -16.21 -1.54 0.82
N LEU A 145 -17.39 -1.00 1.11
CA LEU A 145 -17.52 0.28 1.84
C LEU A 145 -17.01 0.16 3.27
N THR A 146 -17.31 -0.96 3.94
CA THR A 146 -16.77 -1.27 5.28
C THR A 146 -15.25 -1.35 5.25
N GLU A 147 -14.67 -1.98 4.22
CA GLU A 147 -13.23 -2.02 4.06
C GLU A 147 -12.61 -0.63 3.89
N LEU A 148 -13.24 0.27 3.11
CA LEU A 148 -12.77 1.65 3.03
C LEU A 148 -12.85 2.38 4.38
N ALA A 149 -13.88 2.13 5.19
CA ALA A 149 -13.98 2.68 6.54
C ALA A 149 -12.82 2.21 7.43
N HIS A 150 -12.51 0.92 7.40
CA HIS A 150 -11.39 0.34 8.14
C HIS A 150 -10.04 0.89 7.65
N ALA A 151 -9.87 1.03 6.33
CA ALA A 151 -8.65 1.55 5.73
C ALA A 151 -8.38 3.03 6.09
N LEU A 152 -9.40 3.89 5.96
CA LEU A 152 -9.31 5.30 6.35
C LEU A 152 -9.12 5.45 7.87
N GLY A 153 -9.82 4.64 8.66
CA GLY A 153 -9.68 4.66 10.11
C GLY A 153 -8.27 4.25 10.57
N TYR A 154 -7.70 3.23 9.93
CA TYR A 154 -6.31 2.84 10.16
C TYR A 154 -5.33 3.95 9.80
N TRP A 155 -5.54 4.61 8.65
CA TRP A 155 -4.71 5.74 8.25
C TRP A 155 -4.79 6.91 9.24
N ALA A 156 -5.99 7.30 9.66
CA ALA A 156 -6.15 8.37 10.62
C ALA A 156 -5.48 8.07 11.97
N ALA A 157 -5.59 6.83 12.48
CA ALA A 157 -4.97 6.43 13.74
C ALA A 157 -3.44 6.30 13.65
N ARG A 158 -2.89 5.89 12.50
CA ARG A 158 -1.44 5.76 12.27
C ARG A 158 -0.81 6.96 11.59
N HIS A 159 -1.56 8.03 11.33
CA HIS A 159 -1.10 9.22 10.64
C HIS A 159 0.21 9.74 11.24
N GLN A 160 1.30 9.63 10.47
CA GLN A 160 2.64 10.01 10.91
C GLN A 160 3.35 10.77 9.80
N PRO A 161 3.45 12.11 9.90
CA PRO A 161 4.18 12.91 8.94
C PRO A 161 5.69 12.72 8.99
N VAL A 162 6.32 12.90 7.84
CA VAL A 162 7.76 13.17 7.74
C VAL A 162 7.93 14.69 7.66
N THR A 163 8.74 15.25 8.56
CA THR A 163 8.93 16.71 8.70
C THR A 163 10.41 17.06 8.79
N GLY A 164 10.75 18.31 8.44
CA GLY A 164 12.12 18.80 8.56
C GLY A 164 13.12 18.15 7.59
N LEU A 165 12.64 17.71 6.42
CA LEU A 165 13.50 17.24 5.34
C LEU A 165 14.28 18.40 4.74
N VAL A 166 15.58 18.19 4.57
CA VAL A 166 16.42 19.02 3.71
C VAL A 166 16.39 18.42 2.31
N GLU A 167 15.91 19.20 1.35
CA GLU A 167 15.89 18.78 -0.04
C GLU A 167 17.30 18.76 -0.63
N LEU A 168 17.62 17.68 -1.35
CA LEU A 168 18.85 17.54 -2.13
C LEU A 168 18.54 17.68 -3.62
N PRO A 169 19.52 18.03 -4.47
CA PRO A 169 19.35 17.93 -5.91
C PRO A 169 18.96 16.50 -6.30
N GLY A 170 17.82 16.35 -6.98
CA GLY A 170 17.46 15.08 -7.62
C GLY A 170 18.03 14.96 -9.02
N ALA A 171 17.49 14.01 -9.77
CA ALA A 171 17.85 13.74 -11.15
C ALA A 171 16.62 13.83 -12.08
N PRO A 172 16.80 13.83 -13.41
CA PRO A 172 15.67 14.02 -14.34
C PRO A 172 14.61 12.92 -14.28
N THR A 173 14.98 11.69 -13.95
CA THR A 173 14.06 10.54 -13.91
C THR A 173 13.84 10.04 -12.48
N ALA A 174 12.73 9.33 -12.25
CA ALA A 174 12.45 8.67 -10.98
C ALA A 174 13.55 7.66 -10.62
N ALA A 175 14.00 6.88 -11.62
CA ALA A 175 15.04 5.87 -11.43
C ALA A 175 16.37 6.50 -11.00
N ASP A 176 16.84 7.52 -11.71
CA ASP A 176 18.09 8.21 -11.38
C ASP A 176 17.99 8.92 -10.02
N SER A 177 16.81 9.45 -9.68
CA SER A 177 16.59 10.12 -8.40
C SER A 177 16.61 9.13 -7.22
N LEU A 178 16.13 7.90 -7.43
CA LEU A 178 16.22 6.82 -6.43
C LEU A 178 17.67 6.35 -6.21
N GLU A 179 18.56 6.45 -7.20
CA GLU A 179 19.97 6.09 -7.05
C GLU A 179 20.75 7.05 -6.14
N VAL A 180 20.36 8.32 -6.12
CA VAL A 180 21.04 9.35 -5.33
C VAL A 180 20.41 9.56 -3.94
N VAL A 181 19.46 8.71 -3.54
CA VAL A 181 18.88 8.73 -2.18
C VAL A 181 19.95 8.33 -1.17
N PRO A 182 20.30 9.20 -0.19
CA PRO A 182 21.28 8.85 0.83
C PRO A 182 20.69 7.83 1.81
N ALA A 183 21.49 6.86 2.22
CA ALA A 183 21.13 5.98 3.33
C ALA A 183 21.05 6.78 4.65
N ILE A 184 20.17 6.35 5.56
CA ILE A 184 20.18 6.84 6.94
C ILE A 184 21.44 6.39 7.68
N GLU A 185 21.78 7.10 8.76
CA GLU A 185 22.87 6.67 9.65
C GLU A 185 22.61 5.25 10.21
N PRO A 186 23.65 4.43 10.38
CA PRO A 186 23.50 3.08 10.90
C PRO A 186 23.06 3.10 12.38
N GLY A 187 22.42 2.02 12.82
CA GLY A 187 22.05 1.82 14.24
C GLY A 187 20.58 2.11 14.58
N HIS A 188 19.78 2.60 13.64
CA HIS A 188 18.33 2.75 13.83
C HIS A 188 17.58 1.43 13.60
N VAL A 189 16.83 0.98 14.60
CA VAL A 189 16.05 -0.27 14.57
C VAL A 189 14.54 0.04 14.59
N GLY A 190 13.79 -0.68 13.77
CA GLY A 190 12.35 -0.53 13.64
C GLY A 190 11.95 0.67 12.77
N PHE A 191 10.80 0.54 12.09
CA PHE A 191 10.36 1.50 11.08
C PHE A 191 10.26 2.93 11.61
N ARG A 192 9.66 3.15 12.78
CA ARG A 192 9.45 4.50 13.33
C ARG A 192 10.76 5.25 13.59
N ASN A 193 11.75 4.57 14.16
CA ASN A 193 13.06 5.16 14.44
C ASN A 193 13.84 5.44 13.15
N ARG A 194 13.76 4.52 12.17
CA ARG A 194 14.36 4.71 10.85
C ARG A 194 13.71 5.89 10.11
N LEU A 195 12.39 6.00 10.14
CA LEU A 195 11.66 7.09 9.51
C LEU A 195 12.03 8.45 10.14
N ALA A 196 12.16 8.51 11.47
CA ALA A 196 12.61 9.70 12.19
C ALA A 196 14.08 10.08 11.90
N ALA A 197 14.89 9.13 11.41
CA ALA A 197 16.27 9.35 10.98
C ALA A 197 16.38 9.85 9.54
N VAL A 198 15.31 9.78 8.73
CA VAL A 198 15.30 10.35 7.39
C VAL A 198 15.29 11.88 7.49
N ARG A 199 16.42 12.51 7.13
CA ARG A 199 16.59 13.97 7.21
C ARG A 199 16.82 14.64 5.87
N ARG A 200 17.22 13.89 4.86
CA ARG A 200 17.65 14.42 3.56
C ARG A 200 17.15 13.51 2.46
N LEU A 201 16.42 14.06 1.50
CA LEU A 201 15.93 13.31 0.34
C LEU A 201 16.13 14.16 -0.94
N PRO A 202 16.45 13.54 -2.08
CA PRO A 202 16.45 14.23 -3.36
C PRO A 202 15.04 14.74 -3.70
N GLY A 203 14.97 15.96 -4.22
CA GLY A 203 13.74 16.50 -4.78
C GLY A 203 13.46 15.90 -6.15
N TRP A 204 12.21 15.57 -6.47
CA TRP A 204 11.84 15.05 -7.77
C TRP A 204 10.44 15.48 -8.18
N ALA A 205 10.28 15.81 -9.47
CA ALA A 205 9.05 16.26 -10.10
C ALA A 205 8.43 17.54 -9.49
N HIS A 206 9.21 18.41 -8.84
CA HIS A 206 8.75 19.68 -8.27
C HIS A 206 8.25 20.70 -9.30
N ASP A 207 8.67 20.55 -10.55
CA ASP A 207 8.24 21.34 -11.70
C ASP A 207 6.83 20.96 -12.19
N VAL A 208 6.28 19.83 -11.74
CA VAL A 208 4.96 19.35 -12.15
C VAL A 208 3.87 20.16 -11.47
N THR A 209 3.06 20.84 -12.27
CA THR A 209 1.95 21.68 -11.78
C THR A 209 0.58 21.20 -12.21
N ASP A 210 0.51 20.29 -13.18
CA ASP A 210 -0.76 19.79 -13.74
C ASP A 210 -1.03 18.32 -13.38
N PRO A 211 -2.31 17.92 -13.29
CA PRO A 211 -2.70 16.58 -12.89
C PRO A 211 -2.24 15.47 -13.86
N ASP A 212 -2.34 15.67 -15.18
CA ASP A 212 -2.05 14.59 -16.14
C ASP A 212 -0.56 14.24 -16.12
N THR A 213 0.32 15.25 -16.13
CA THR A 213 1.75 15.05 -15.92
C THR A 213 2.03 14.41 -14.54
N ALA A 214 1.26 14.75 -13.50
CA ALA A 214 1.42 14.12 -12.19
C ALA A 214 1.12 12.61 -12.21
N LYS A 215 0.08 12.19 -12.94
CA LYS A 215 -0.25 10.78 -13.13
C LYS A 215 0.83 10.06 -13.95
N GLU A 216 1.34 10.69 -15.00
CA GLU A 216 2.45 10.16 -15.81
C GLU A 216 3.71 9.95 -14.97
N ARG A 217 4.11 10.95 -14.17
CA ARG A 217 5.25 10.85 -13.26
C ARG A 217 5.02 9.82 -12.17
N LEU A 218 3.83 9.75 -11.58
CA LEU A 218 3.56 8.72 -10.58
C LEU A 218 3.66 7.30 -11.19
N THR A 219 3.23 7.13 -12.45
CA THR A 219 3.41 5.88 -13.20
C THR A 219 4.89 5.57 -13.43
N GLU A 220 5.71 6.57 -13.76
CA GLU A 220 7.17 6.45 -13.88
C GLU A 220 7.81 5.99 -12.55
N LEU A 221 7.39 6.58 -11.43
CA LEU A 221 7.87 6.22 -10.09
C LEU A 221 7.54 4.78 -9.72
N VAL A 222 6.29 4.35 -9.95
CA VAL A 222 5.86 2.97 -9.67
C VAL A 222 6.68 1.97 -10.48
N ARG A 223 6.90 2.25 -11.77
CA ARG A 223 7.76 1.43 -12.65
C ARG A 223 9.19 1.37 -12.12
N ALA A 224 9.81 2.53 -11.86
CA ALA A 224 11.18 2.61 -11.40
C ALA A 224 11.40 1.89 -10.06
N ALA A 225 10.53 2.07 -9.08
CA ALA A 225 10.63 1.43 -7.78
C ALA A 225 10.44 -0.10 -7.86
N THR A 226 9.49 -0.56 -8.69
CA THR A 226 9.28 -2.01 -8.91
C THR A 226 10.49 -2.64 -9.58
N HIS A 227 11.02 -2.02 -10.65
CA HIS A 227 12.22 -2.47 -11.33
C HIS A 227 13.44 -2.50 -10.41
N ARG A 228 13.59 -1.49 -9.54
CA ARG A 228 14.68 -1.40 -8.57
C ARG A 228 14.68 -2.56 -7.56
N TYR A 229 13.51 -3.07 -7.20
CA TYR A 229 13.40 -4.19 -6.25
C TYR A 229 14.18 -5.43 -6.74
N ALA A 230 14.21 -5.72 -8.04
CA ALA A 230 14.92 -6.87 -8.59
C ALA A 230 16.41 -6.92 -8.17
N THR A 231 17.07 -5.77 -8.06
CA THR A 231 18.51 -5.69 -7.75
C THR A 231 18.81 -5.27 -6.31
N HIS A 232 17.84 -4.69 -5.60
CA HIS A 232 18.04 -4.15 -4.25
C HIS A 232 17.26 -4.88 -3.16
N GLY A 233 16.24 -5.66 -3.52
CA GLY A 233 15.36 -6.34 -2.57
C GLY A 233 16.10 -7.22 -1.57
N HIS A 234 17.29 -7.72 -1.91
CA HIS A 234 18.13 -8.55 -1.03
C HIS A 234 18.56 -7.85 0.28
N GLY A 235 18.56 -6.52 0.32
CA GLY A 235 18.94 -5.77 1.53
C GLY A 235 17.90 -5.85 2.64
N GLU A 236 16.61 -5.77 2.28
CA GLU A 236 15.47 -5.93 3.19
C GLU A 236 14.23 -6.33 2.37
N PRO A 237 14.02 -7.63 2.14
CA PRO A 237 13.02 -8.12 1.16
C PRO A 237 11.59 -7.68 1.47
N THR A 238 11.24 -7.57 2.74
CA THR A 238 9.90 -7.20 3.20
C THR A 238 9.68 -5.70 3.08
N MET A 239 10.54 -4.88 3.65
CA MET A 239 10.33 -3.44 3.72
C MET A 239 10.53 -2.74 2.37
N LEU A 240 11.42 -3.24 1.51
CA LEU A 240 11.66 -2.61 0.21
C LEU A 240 10.49 -2.72 -0.77
N VAL A 241 9.54 -3.66 -0.57
CA VAL A 241 8.31 -3.69 -1.42
C VAL A 241 7.51 -2.39 -1.30
N HIS A 242 7.57 -1.74 -0.14
CA HIS A 242 6.83 -0.52 0.16
C HIS A 242 7.23 0.68 -0.69
N ALA A 243 8.46 0.67 -1.24
CA ALA A 243 8.90 1.70 -2.17
C ALA A 243 8.11 1.65 -3.49
N ALA A 244 7.52 0.50 -3.85
CA ALA A 244 6.70 0.32 -5.04
C ALA A 244 5.20 0.26 -4.73
N THR A 245 4.80 -0.44 -3.68
CA THR A 245 3.36 -0.66 -3.38
C THR A 245 2.66 0.61 -2.88
N ALA A 246 3.35 1.46 -2.12
CA ALA A 246 2.79 2.74 -1.65
C ALA A 246 2.48 3.73 -2.78
N PRO A 247 3.43 4.07 -3.69
CA PRO A 247 3.10 4.93 -4.82
C PRO A 247 2.07 4.30 -5.77
N ASN A 248 2.03 2.96 -5.90
CA ASN A 248 1.02 2.31 -6.74
C ASN A 248 -0.39 2.41 -6.14
N ALA A 249 -0.52 2.30 -4.83
CA ALA A 249 -1.79 2.53 -4.14
C ALA A 249 -2.30 3.97 -4.34
N VAL A 250 -1.40 4.95 -4.30
CA VAL A 250 -1.72 6.34 -4.65
C VAL A 250 -2.16 6.45 -6.12
N LEU A 251 -1.44 5.82 -7.05
CA LEU A 251 -1.75 5.83 -8.48
C LEU A 251 -3.15 5.29 -8.77
N ARG A 252 -3.48 4.14 -8.18
CA ARG A 252 -4.81 3.50 -8.28
C ARG A 252 -5.95 4.36 -7.75
N THR A 253 -5.65 5.31 -6.87
CA THR A 253 -6.65 6.16 -6.23
C THR A 253 -6.91 7.46 -7.01
N LEU A 254 -6.00 7.90 -7.89
CA LEU A 254 -6.08 9.22 -8.53
C LEU A 254 -7.41 9.46 -9.26
N ASP A 255 -7.89 8.47 -10.04
CA ASP A 255 -9.12 8.63 -10.83
C ASP A 255 -10.40 8.71 -9.97
N SER A 256 -10.30 8.41 -8.68
CA SER A 256 -11.38 8.57 -7.69
C SER A 256 -11.30 9.90 -6.93
N LEU A 257 -10.27 10.71 -7.18
CA LEU A 257 -10.00 11.98 -6.48
C LEU A 257 -10.24 13.20 -7.39
N PRO A 258 -10.56 14.37 -6.80
CA PRO A 258 -10.47 15.65 -7.48
C PRO A 258 -9.06 15.88 -8.07
N ARG A 259 -9.02 16.41 -9.30
CA ARG A 259 -7.78 16.55 -10.08
C ARG A 259 -6.73 17.45 -9.41
N ASP A 260 -7.16 18.44 -8.63
CA ASP A 260 -6.28 19.33 -7.85
C ASP A 260 -5.49 18.59 -6.75
N GLN A 261 -5.89 17.38 -6.39
CA GLN A 261 -5.20 16.56 -5.39
C GLN A 261 -4.11 15.66 -5.98
N TRP A 262 -3.99 15.56 -7.31
CA TRP A 262 -3.06 14.63 -7.97
C TRP A 262 -1.59 15.03 -7.81
N VAL A 263 -1.29 16.33 -7.97
CA VAL A 263 0.08 16.85 -7.80
C VAL A 263 0.59 16.68 -6.36
N PRO A 264 -0.16 17.06 -5.30
CA PRO A 264 0.24 16.72 -3.92
C PRO A 264 0.45 15.22 -3.69
N SER A 265 -0.38 14.38 -4.33
CA SER A 265 -0.29 12.93 -4.20
C SER A 265 0.99 12.37 -4.80
N LEU A 266 1.43 12.89 -5.95
CA LEU A 266 2.74 12.57 -6.54
C LEU A 266 3.88 12.87 -5.56
N HIS A 267 3.90 14.06 -4.96
CA HIS A 267 5.00 14.47 -4.06
C HIS A 267 5.04 13.62 -2.78
N ALA A 268 3.88 13.28 -2.21
CA ALA A 268 3.81 12.38 -1.06
C ALA A 268 4.28 10.95 -1.41
N ALA A 269 3.88 10.45 -2.58
CA ALA A 269 4.29 9.14 -3.08
C ALA A 269 5.80 9.05 -3.38
N TRP A 270 6.38 10.12 -3.96
CA TRP A 270 7.83 10.27 -4.10
C TRP A 270 8.53 10.19 -2.75
N THR A 271 8.09 11.00 -1.78
CA THR A 271 8.69 11.05 -0.45
C THR A 271 8.63 9.69 0.24
N ALA A 272 7.54 8.93 0.08
CA ALA A 272 7.43 7.59 0.65
C ALA A 272 8.44 6.62 0.03
N SER A 273 8.57 6.63 -1.30
CA SER A 273 9.49 5.77 -2.04
C SER A 273 10.96 6.08 -1.70
N ALA A 274 11.30 7.36 -1.65
CA ALA A 274 12.63 7.83 -1.30
C ALA A 274 12.95 7.56 0.18
N ALA A 275 12.00 7.75 1.11
CA ALA A 275 12.20 7.42 2.52
C ALA A 275 12.44 5.91 2.74
N VAL A 276 11.63 5.04 2.12
CA VAL A 276 11.84 3.57 2.21
C VAL A 276 13.19 3.19 1.62
N THR A 277 13.58 3.78 0.49
CA THR A 277 14.90 3.57 -0.12
C THR A 277 16.02 4.00 0.83
N SER A 278 15.93 5.19 1.43
CA SER A 278 16.90 5.72 2.40
C SER A 278 17.04 4.82 3.63
N MET A 279 15.94 4.23 4.09
CA MET A 279 15.91 3.39 5.29
C MET A 279 16.44 1.98 5.06
N TYR A 280 16.28 1.39 3.88
CA TYR A 280 16.42 -0.06 3.69
C TYR A 280 17.25 -0.50 2.48
N ALA A 281 17.59 0.40 1.55
CA ALA A 281 18.36 -0.01 0.38
C ALA A 281 19.75 -0.51 0.80
N PRO A 282 20.22 -1.63 0.21
CA PRO A 282 21.59 -2.09 0.42
C PRO A 282 22.60 -1.10 -0.20
N PRO A 283 23.86 -1.09 0.27
CA PRO A 283 24.88 -0.17 -0.24
C PRO A 283 25.24 -0.41 -1.71
N ALA A 284 24.95 -1.60 -2.26
CA ALA A 284 25.21 -1.92 -3.65
C ALA A 284 24.09 -2.82 -4.22
N PRO A 285 23.75 -2.64 -5.52
CA PRO A 285 22.86 -3.55 -6.21
C PRO A 285 23.53 -4.91 -6.41
N VAL A 286 22.72 -5.96 -6.44
CA VAL A 286 23.13 -7.28 -6.94
C VAL A 286 22.38 -7.54 -8.24
N ALA A 287 23.12 -7.79 -9.32
CA ALA A 287 22.50 -8.11 -10.60
C ALA A 287 21.61 -9.34 -10.46
N TYR A 288 20.40 -9.25 -11.01
CA TYR A 288 19.44 -10.34 -11.01
C TYR A 288 19.02 -10.65 -12.44
N VAL A 289 19.13 -11.92 -12.82
CA VAL A 289 18.67 -12.44 -14.09
C VAL A 289 17.71 -13.57 -13.76
N PRO A 290 16.42 -13.46 -14.09
CA PRO A 290 15.48 -14.53 -13.80
C PRO A 290 15.88 -15.81 -14.55
N PRO A 291 15.73 -16.99 -13.93
CA PRO A 291 16.15 -18.26 -14.52
C PRO A 291 15.37 -18.64 -15.79
N ALA A 292 14.16 -18.09 -15.95
CA ALA A 292 13.34 -18.20 -17.13
C ALA A 292 12.47 -16.96 -17.29
N ARG A 293 12.04 -16.68 -18.52
CA ARG A 293 10.95 -15.74 -18.77
C ARG A 293 9.65 -16.35 -18.28
N LEU A 294 8.89 -15.60 -17.50
CA LEU A 294 7.59 -16.01 -16.99
C LEU A 294 6.50 -15.12 -17.56
N THR A 295 5.34 -15.73 -17.76
CA THR A 295 4.09 -15.04 -17.99
C THR A 295 3.56 -14.43 -16.69
N ALA A 296 2.68 -13.45 -16.82
CA ALA A 296 1.96 -12.86 -15.68
C ALA A 296 1.25 -13.93 -14.84
N GLU A 297 0.61 -14.90 -15.49
CA GLU A 297 -0.13 -15.97 -14.83
C GLU A 297 0.79 -16.87 -13.97
N GLU A 298 1.94 -17.27 -14.51
CA GLU A 298 2.92 -18.09 -13.77
C GLU A 298 3.50 -17.36 -12.55
N VAL A 299 3.68 -16.03 -12.62
CA VAL A 299 4.14 -15.23 -11.47
C VAL A 299 3.06 -15.18 -10.39
N VAL A 300 1.79 -14.98 -10.76
CA VAL A 300 0.65 -15.03 -9.81
C VAL A 300 0.58 -16.38 -9.12
N GLU A 301 0.72 -17.48 -9.87
CA GLU A 301 0.67 -18.83 -9.30
C GLU A 301 1.79 -19.08 -8.29
N ARG A 302 3.01 -18.61 -8.59
CA ARG A 302 4.15 -18.72 -7.66
C ARG A 302 3.95 -17.87 -6.42
N ALA A 303 3.48 -16.64 -6.56
CA ALA A 303 3.18 -15.76 -5.43
C ALA A 303 2.08 -16.34 -4.53
N LEU A 304 1.01 -16.89 -5.14
CA LEU A 304 -0.06 -17.56 -4.40
C LEU A 304 0.43 -18.83 -3.69
N ALA A 305 1.26 -19.64 -4.35
CA ALA A 305 1.84 -20.84 -3.73
C ALA A 305 2.82 -20.50 -2.60
N HIS A 306 3.53 -19.37 -2.70
CA HIS A 306 4.41 -18.85 -1.66
C HIS A 306 3.63 -18.28 -0.47
N GLY A 307 2.48 -17.65 -0.73
CA GLY A 307 1.52 -17.21 0.30
C GLY A 307 1.92 -15.96 1.08
N ASP A 308 3.19 -15.54 1.08
CA ASP A 308 3.60 -14.32 1.77
C ASP A 308 2.86 -13.06 1.26
N GLU A 309 2.34 -12.29 2.21
CA GLU A 309 1.61 -11.04 1.98
C GLU A 309 2.39 -9.97 1.19
N HIS A 310 3.70 -9.84 1.38
CA HIS A 310 4.54 -8.83 0.71
C HIS A 310 4.85 -9.27 -0.72
N VAL A 311 5.12 -10.55 -0.92
CA VAL A 311 5.28 -11.17 -2.23
C VAL A 311 4.03 -11.00 -3.09
N ILE A 312 2.83 -11.25 -2.53
CA ILE A 312 1.57 -11.07 -3.25
C ILE A 312 1.32 -9.60 -3.61
N LYS A 313 1.52 -8.66 -2.67
CA LYS A 313 1.35 -7.22 -2.93
C LYS A 313 2.32 -6.69 -3.99
N LEU A 314 3.58 -7.13 -3.97
CA LEU A 314 4.58 -6.72 -4.96
C LEU A 314 4.27 -7.35 -6.33
N THR A 315 3.84 -8.61 -6.36
CA THR A 315 3.35 -9.27 -7.59
C THR A 315 2.19 -8.49 -8.20
N ASP A 316 1.19 -8.14 -7.39
CA ASP A 316 0.04 -7.32 -7.81
C ASP A 316 0.47 -5.96 -8.39
N THR A 317 1.48 -5.31 -7.79
CA THR A 317 2.04 -4.05 -8.33
C THR A 317 2.82 -4.26 -9.62
N ALA A 318 3.60 -5.34 -9.73
CA ALA A 318 4.35 -5.67 -10.94
C ALA A 318 3.45 -5.96 -12.15
N LEU A 319 2.27 -6.52 -11.91
CA LEU A 319 1.30 -6.83 -12.96
C LEU A 319 0.65 -5.58 -13.57
N ASP A 320 0.46 -4.51 -12.79
CA ASP A 320 0.01 -3.22 -13.33
C ASP A 320 1.02 -2.62 -14.33
N ILE A 321 2.31 -2.93 -14.18
CA ILE A 321 3.39 -2.48 -15.06
C ILE A 321 3.54 -3.42 -16.28
N GLY A 322 3.48 -4.73 -16.04
CA GLY A 322 3.35 -5.78 -17.06
C GLY A 322 4.58 -6.09 -17.92
N ASP A 323 5.72 -5.42 -17.71
CA ASP A 323 6.94 -5.67 -18.49
C ASP A 323 7.84 -6.78 -17.89
N GLU A 324 8.81 -7.26 -18.68
CA GLU A 324 9.71 -8.37 -18.28
C GLU A 324 10.46 -8.08 -16.98
N GLN A 325 10.85 -6.82 -16.73
CA GLN A 325 11.63 -6.44 -15.56
C GLN A 325 10.76 -6.35 -14.29
N ALA A 326 9.51 -5.93 -14.40
CA ALA A 326 8.55 -5.97 -13.30
C ALA A 326 8.23 -7.41 -12.90
N LEU A 327 8.00 -8.30 -13.87
CA LEU A 327 7.79 -9.73 -13.59
C LEU A 327 9.03 -10.38 -12.98
N ALA A 328 10.23 -9.98 -13.39
CA ALA A 328 11.47 -10.41 -12.75
C ALA A 328 11.56 -9.95 -11.29
N ALA A 329 11.16 -8.71 -10.97
CA ALA A 329 11.13 -8.22 -9.59
C ALA A 329 10.15 -9.00 -8.70
N ALA A 330 8.97 -9.34 -9.23
CA ALA A 330 8.01 -10.19 -8.53
C ALA A 330 8.54 -11.61 -8.31
N LEU A 331 9.19 -12.22 -9.29
CA LEU A 331 9.86 -13.51 -9.08
C LEU A 331 10.98 -13.40 -8.04
N ARG A 332 11.73 -12.30 -8.05
CA ARG A 332 12.81 -12.08 -7.09
C ARG A 332 12.30 -12.02 -5.65
N SER A 333 11.11 -11.48 -5.41
CA SER A 333 10.54 -11.44 -4.06
C SER A 333 10.17 -12.84 -3.54
N VAL A 334 9.70 -13.73 -4.42
CA VAL A 334 9.47 -15.15 -4.11
C VAL A 334 10.77 -15.85 -3.71
N GLU A 335 11.90 -15.53 -4.34
CA GLU A 335 13.19 -16.15 -4.04
C GLU A 335 13.84 -15.64 -2.73
N LEU A 336 13.55 -14.39 -2.35
CA LEU A 336 14.20 -13.73 -1.22
C LEU A 336 13.42 -13.85 0.10
N SER A 337 12.13 -14.15 0.04
CA SER A 337 11.24 -14.14 1.20
C SER A 337 11.01 -15.54 1.74
N GLU A 338 10.57 -15.64 3.00
CA GLU A 338 10.11 -16.90 3.56
C GLU A 338 8.62 -17.13 3.21
N PRO A 339 8.22 -18.35 2.81
CA PRO A 339 6.83 -18.64 2.49
C PRO A 339 5.94 -18.59 3.73
N LEU A 340 4.67 -18.26 3.54
CA LEU A 340 3.66 -18.43 4.57
C LEU A 340 3.43 -19.93 4.78
N THR A 341 3.79 -20.43 5.97
CA THR A 341 3.68 -21.85 6.34
C THR A 341 2.39 -22.17 7.09
#